data_AF-A0A349JE88-F1
#
_entry.id   AF-A0A349JE88-F1
#
_cell.length_a   1.000
_cell.length_b   1.000
_cell.length_c   1.000
_cell.angle_alpha   90.00
_cell.angle_beta   90.00
_cell.angle_gamma   90.00
#
_symmetry.space_group_name_H-M   'P 1'
#
loop_
_entity.id
_entity.type
_entity.pdbx_description
1 polymer ?
#
loop_
_entity_poly.entity_id
_entity_poly.type
_entity_poly.pdbx_seq_one_letter_code
_entity_poly.pdbx_strand_id
1 'polypeptide(L)'
;MRVLLALLLLTSLIAEESFFSRHGVTVSVELETTADGPVIAATFQPRPQDPPLHLYGMGLTPGGAGVPTNLRLAPGSPVRARGPLRDDQPVHDLDGLPVYPDGTAVTLRLPISAPAGSGEIPVEVRVSYMACTAEACLVPVNDAPLILRVPGDGSAPAAVGGGAALDDIRAVIREELAGTQAKLRAELRAELAAAAEPHAIRWRRPADRAAAEALIAEAHAAGKAAILDFTGPSCINCLLMAKTVFRVPAVARAWNSGVPIEIDTDPPHEDLAAWQQERFATQNRPLYIRIAPDGSEVRWDRVFDPSDTATLERLVALLERGESAAGDATGTGSGWGEFLLLAVLGGLFTLVMPCTYPMIPFTVNMFTKQAAGGAKLLPLAAAYALGIIACFVGLGVLITGVFGASLTTLAGHPITNLLIGVLFVVLGLSLLGAWFLTPPSWLQNAAGGARGGYFGALLMGLTFAITAFTCTAPFAGAVLAAGVAHGAWGSAVLGMAIYSGTIALPFFLLALAPGWLARLPRAGAWMNEFKVVGGLVEIAAACKFLAICDHAWGWGIIGRTFCLASWSAIALAIAAYVLGWWRHDGDESIKHAGLGRLSAAIICAALAIWLASGLAGNHLGLIESFFP
;
A
#
# COMPACT_ATOMS: atom_id res chain seq x y z
N MET A 1 -6.48 -31.06 -11.93
CA MET A 1 -5.23 -31.51 -12.56
C MET A 1 -5.00 -30.90 -13.94
N ARG A 2 -5.93 -31.00 -14.90
CA ARG A 2 -5.77 -30.40 -16.26
C ARG A 2 -5.75 -28.86 -16.30
N VAL A 3 -6.48 -28.19 -15.39
CA VAL A 3 -6.44 -26.72 -15.24
C VAL A 3 -5.15 -26.26 -14.55
N LEU A 4 -4.60 -27.07 -13.64
CA LEU A 4 -3.32 -26.82 -12.99
C LEU A 4 -2.14 -27.02 -13.95
N LEU A 5 -2.24 -28.02 -14.84
CA LEU A 5 -1.29 -28.24 -15.93
C LEU A 5 -1.37 -27.13 -16.98
N ALA A 6 -2.57 -26.61 -17.28
CA ALA A 6 -2.76 -25.46 -18.17
C ALA A 6 -2.24 -24.14 -17.57
N LEU A 7 -2.38 -23.94 -16.25
CA LEU A 7 -1.80 -22.81 -15.52
C LEU A 7 -0.28 -22.93 -15.30
N LEU A 8 0.23 -24.15 -15.13
CA LEU A 8 1.68 -24.45 -15.12
C LEU A 8 2.29 -24.30 -16.52
N LEU A 9 1.56 -24.64 -17.58
CA LEU A 9 1.95 -24.39 -18.96
C LEU A 9 1.87 -22.89 -19.32
N LEU A 10 0.88 -22.16 -18.80
CA LEU A 10 0.79 -20.69 -18.96
C LEU A 10 1.88 -19.94 -18.17
N THR A 11 2.32 -20.48 -17.03
CA THR A 11 3.45 -19.89 -16.26
C THR A 11 4.81 -20.22 -16.88
N SER A 12 4.95 -21.32 -17.64
CA SER A 12 6.12 -21.54 -18.49
C SER A 12 6.13 -20.71 -19.80
N LEU A 13 5.06 -19.97 -20.09
CA LEU A 13 4.95 -19.06 -21.24
C LEU A 13 5.25 -17.59 -20.89
N ILE A 14 5.61 -17.30 -19.64
CA ILE A 14 6.10 -15.98 -19.21
C ILE A 14 7.59 -16.12 -18.89
N ALA A 15 8.39 -16.28 -19.94
CA ALA A 15 9.84 -16.07 -19.93
C ALA A 15 10.34 -15.93 -21.37
N GLU A 16 9.91 -14.87 -22.05
CA GLU A 16 10.67 -14.28 -23.15
C GLU A 16 11.18 -12.92 -22.67
N GLU A 17 12.12 -12.92 -21.72
CA GLU A 17 12.96 -11.72 -21.55
C GLU A 17 14.09 -11.78 -22.59
N SER A 18 13.71 -11.68 -23.86
CA SER A 18 14.62 -11.26 -24.93
C SER A 18 14.86 -9.75 -24.89
N PHE A 19 14.15 -9.02 -24.02
CA PHE A 19 14.37 -7.59 -23.81
C PHE A 19 14.08 -7.18 -22.36
N PHE A 20 14.73 -6.12 -21.88
CA PHE A 20 14.41 -5.44 -20.63
C PHE A 20 14.67 -3.94 -20.76
N SER A 21 14.03 -3.13 -19.90
CA SER A 21 14.30 -1.69 -19.80
C SER A 21 14.76 -1.35 -18.38
N ARG A 22 16.00 -0.87 -18.23
CA ARG A 22 16.57 -0.43 -16.94
C ARG A 22 17.39 0.84 -17.15
N HIS A 23 17.41 1.70 -16.13
CA HIS A 23 18.28 2.88 -16.07
C HIS A 23 18.31 3.71 -17.38
N GLY A 24 17.14 3.94 -17.97
CA GLY A 24 17.00 4.79 -19.16
C GLY A 24 17.37 4.14 -20.50
N VAL A 25 17.68 2.83 -20.54
CA VAL A 25 18.03 2.11 -21.77
C VAL A 25 17.18 0.85 -21.90
N THR A 26 16.60 0.66 -23.09
CA THR A 26 15.92 -0.59 -23.46
C THR A 26 16.91 -1.47 -24.20
N VAL A 27 17.16 -2.67 -23.68
CA VAL A 27 18.06 -3.66 -24.29
C VAL A 27 17.23 -4.80 -24.84
N SER A 28 17.42 -5.14 -26.11
CA SER A 28 16.86 -6.36 -26.73
C SER A 28 17.98 -7.23 -27.28
N VAL A 29 17.79 -8.54 -27.26
CA VAL A 29 18.76 -9.53 -27.77
C VAL A 29 18.04 -10.49 -28.71
N GLU A 30 18.56 -10.59 -29.93
CA GLU A 30 18.00 -11.39 -31.01
C GLU A 30 19.09 -12.22 -31.71
N LEU A 31 18.67 -13.25 -32.44
CA LEU A 31 19.55 -14.09 -33.25
C LEU A 31 19.42 -13.70 -34.73
N GLU A 32 20.45 -13.08 -35.27
CA GLU A 32 20.56 -12.75 -36.69
C GLU A 32 21.32 -13.87 -37.44
N THR A 33 20.97 -14.15 -38.70
CA THR A 33 21.80 -14.98 -39.58
C THR A 33 22.46 -14.10 -40.63
N THR A 34 23.79 -14.08 -40.64
CA THR A 34 24.59 -13.35 -41.64
C THR A 34 25.24 -14.33 -42.62
N ALA A 35 25.79 -13.84 -43.72
CA ALA A 35 26.51 -14.66 -44.72
C ALA A 35 27.65 -15.49 -44.10
N ASP A 36 28.22 -15.04 -42.98
CA ASP A 36 29.32 -15.69 -42.25
C ASP A 36 28.86 -16.65 -41.14
N GLY A 37 27.54 -16.77 -40.87
CA GLY A 37 26.96 -17.62 -39.84
C GLY A 37 26.02 -16.89 -38.86
N PRO A 38 25.55 -17.57 -37.78
CA PRO A 38 24.69 -16.96 -36.77
C PRO A 38 25.43 -15.94 -35.90
N VAL A 39 24.73 -14.86 -35.58
CA VAL A 39 25.23 -13.73 -34.79
C VAL A 39 24.20 -13.40 -33.72
N ILE A 40 24.64 -13.27 -32.47
CA ILE A 40 23.80 -12.70 -31.42
C ILE A 40 23.90 -11.18 -31.52
N ALA A 41 22.78 -10.52 -31.76
CA ALA A 41 22.68 -9.06 -31.84
C ALA A 41 21.99 -8.53 -30.58
N ALA A 42 22.66 -7.64 -29.84
CA ALA A 42 22.10 -6.94 -28.69
C ALA A 42 21.95 -5.45 -29.01
N THR A 43 20.71 -4.95 -29.04
CA THR A 43 20.38 -3.56 -29.34
C THR A 43 20.14 -2.80 -28.05
N PHE A 44 20.92 -1.74 -27.82
CA PHE A 44 20.82 -0.82 -26.70
C PHE A 44 20.20 0.48 -27.21
N GLN A 45 18.95 0.71 -26.82
CA GLN A 45 18.18 1.89 -27.21
C GLN A 45 18.05 2.85 -26.02
N PRO A 46 18.78 3.98 -25.98
CA PRO A 46 18.57 5.01 -24.99
C PRO A 46 17.15 5.59 -25.12
N ARG A 47 16.51 5.86 -23.98
CA ARG A 47 15.20 6.51 -23.93
C ARG A 47 15.34 7.96 -24.41
N PRO A 48 14.40 8.47 -25.23
CA PRO A 48 14.41 9.88 -25.61
C PRO A 48 14.23 10.77 -24.38
N GLN A 49 15.21 11.62 -24.08
CA GLN A 49 15.19 12.59 -22.98
C GLN A 49 16.12 13.78 -23.28
N ASP A 50 15.96 14.88 -22.54
CA ASP A 50 16.75 16.11 -22.68
C ASP A 50 17.35 16.48 -21.30
N PRO A 51 18.68 16.55 -21.13
CA PRO A 51 19.72 16.26 -22.12
C PRO A 51 19.74 14.78 -22.57
N PRO A 52 20.12 14.49 -23.83
CA PRO A 52 20.12 13.14 -24.38
C PRO A 52 21.15 12.24 -23.69
N LEU A 53 20.87 10.94 -23.68
CA LEU A 53 21.77 9.93 -23.14
C LEU A 53 22.75 9.46 -24.22
N HIS A 54 24.03 9.43 -23.88
CA HIS A 54 25.03 8.63 -24.59
C HIS A 54 25.40 7.38 -23.79
N LEU A 55 25.93 6.39 -24.50
CA LEU A 55 26.46 5.15 -23.95
C LEU A 55 27.97 5.13 -24.13
N TYR A 56 28.71 4.53 -23.18
CA TYR A 56 30.14 4.33 -23.35
C TYR A 56 30.44 3.26 -24.41
N GLY A 57 31.46 3.55 -25.23
CA GLY A 57 31.97 2.67 -26.27
C GLY A 57 32.47 1.33 -25.72
N MET A 58 32.37 0.26 -26.51
CA MET A 58 32.89 -1.06 -26.15
C MET A 58 34.41 -1.09 -25.95
N GLY A 59 35.14 -0.08 -26.44
CA GLY A 59 36.58 0.10 -26.29
C GLY A 59 37.03 0.81 -25.00
N LEU A 60 36.11 1.19 -24.10
CA LEU A 60 36.45 1.83 -22.83
C LEU A 60 37.28 0.88 -21.94
N THR A 61 38.38 1.38 -21.39
CA THR A 61 39.24 0.61 -20.48
C THR A 61 38.53 0.31 -19.16
N PRO A 62 38.46 -0.96 -18.73
CA PRO A 62 37.83 -1.34 -17.46
C PRO A 62 38.52 -0.67 -16.27
N GLY A 63 37.76 0.01 -15.40
CA GLY A 63 38.27 0.72 -14.22
C GLY A 63 38.47 2.23 -14.39
N GLY A 64 38.15 2.79 -15.56
CA GLY A 64 38.02 4.25 -15.78
C GLY A 64 36.71 4.83 -15.23
N ALA A 65 36.39 6.07 -15.60
CA ALA A 65 35.21 6.84 -15.15
C ALA A 65 33.83 6.27 -15.55
N GLY A 66 33.75 5.06 -16.14
CA GLY A 66 32.49 4.45 -16.58
C GLY A 66 32.56 2.95 -16.90
N VAL A 67 31.42 2.39 -17.32
CA VAL A 67 31.27 0.97 -17.69
C VAL A 67 31.03 0.85 -19.21
N PRO A 68 31.85 0.07 -19.95
CA PRO A 68 31.68 -0.12 -21.40
C PRO A 68 30.36 -0.82 -21.72
N THR A 69 29.74 -0.41 -22.84
CA THR A 69 28.65 -1.20 -23.44
C THR A 69 29.24 -2.51 -23.96
N ASN A 70 28.79 -3.64 -23.40
CA ASN A 70 29.38 -4.95 -23.66
C ASN A 70 28.32 -6.05 -23.73
N LEU A 71 28.61 -7.07 -24.53
CA LEU A 71 27.83 -8.30 -24.67
C LEU A 71 28.78 -9.49 -24.58
N ARG A 72 28.53 -10.40 -23.63
CA ARG A 72 29.36 -11.60 -23.40
C ARG A 72 28.50 -12.84 -23.21
N LEU A 73 29.04 -14.00 -23.57
CA LEU A 73 28.43 -15.29 -23.25
C LEU A 73 28.71 -15.63 -21.78
N ALA A 74 27.74 -16.24 -21.09
CA ALA A 74 27.95 -16.71 -19.72
C ALA A 74 29.07 -17.78 -19.66
N PRO A 75 29.84 -17.86 -18.55
CA PRO A 75 30.84 -18.90 -18.36
C PRO A 75 30.23 -20.30 -18.50
N GLY A 76 30.83 -21.15 -19.35
CA GLY A 76 30.31 -22.50 -19.61
C GLY A 76 29.19 -22.57 -20.66
N SER A 77 28.93 -21.48 -21.40
CA SER A 77 27.98 -21.46 -22.52
C SER A 77 28.23 -22.62 -23.51
N PRO A 78 27.17 -23.34 -23.94
CA PRO A 78 27.26 -24.41 -24.94
C PRO A 78 27.64 -23.88 -26.34
N VAL A 79 27.47 -22.57 -26.57
CA VAL A 79 27.86 -21.85 -27.78
C VAL A 79 29.18 -21.13 -27.57
N ARG A 80 30.03 -21.08 -28.62
CA ARG A 80 31.34 -20.38 -28.59
C ARG A 80 31.33 -19.15 -29.48
N ALA A 81 31.99 -18.07 -29.04
CA ALA A 81 32.23 -16.89 -29.86
C ALA A 81 33.28 -17.20 -30.95
N ARG A 82 32.99 -16.84 -32.21
CA ARG A 82 33.84 -17.10 -33.39
C ARG A 82 34.75 -15.92 -33.75
N GLY A 83 34.48 -14.73 -33.22
CA GLY A 83 35.20 -13.51 -33.54
C GLY A 83 35.00 -12.41 -32.50
N PRO A 84 35.64 -11.24 -32.69
CA PRO A 84 35.46 -10.10 -31.81
C PRO A 84 34.04 -9.57 -31.88
N LEU A 85 33.58 -8.98 -30.77
CA LEU A 85 32.35 -8.20 -30.73
C LEU A 85 32.48 -6.99 -31.69
N ARG A 86 31.40 -6.63 -32.37
CA ARG A 86 31.36 -5.48 -33.29
C ARG A 86 30.19 -4.58 -32.95
N ASP A 87 30.38 -3.27 -33.05
CA ASP A 87 29.31 -2.28 -32.98
C ASP A 87 28.90 -1.80 -34.38
N ASP A 88 27.74 -1.15 -34.48
CA ASP A 88 27.19 -0.56 -35.70
C ASP A 88 27.26 0.97 -35.73
N GLN A 89 27.64 1.59 -34.61
CA GLN A 89 27.74 3.05 -34.48
C GLN A 89 29.20 3.50 -34.35
N PRO A 90 29.57 4.64 -34.97
CA PRO A 90 30.88 5.24 -34.75
C PRO A 90 31.01 5.77 -33.32
N VAL A 91 32.20 5.66 -32.75
CA VAL A 91 32.51 6.18 -31.42
C VAL A 91 33.17 7.56 -31.55
N HIS A 92 32.76 8.50 -30.70
CA HIS A 92 33.38 9.82 -30.57
C HIS A 92 34.10 9.95 -29.22
N ASP A 93 35.10 10.81 -29.17
CA ASP A 93 35.86 11.07 -27.94
C ASP A 93 35.22 12.21 -27.16
N LEU A 94 34.86 11.95 -25.90
CA LEU A 94 34.33 12.92 -24.95
C LEU A 94 35.32 13.00 -23.78
N ASP A 95 36.16 14.04 -23.77
CA ASP A 95 37.20 14.26 -22.75
C ASP A 95 38.12 13.03 -22.50
N GLY A 96 38.53 12.34 -23.58
CA GLY A 96 39.36 11.13 -23.52
C GLY A 96 38.60 9.84 -23.24
N LEU A 97 37.25 9.88 -23.24
CA LEU A 97 36.39 8.71 -23.08
C LEU A 97 35.66 8.38 -24.39
N PRO A 98 35.75 7.14 -24.90
CA PRO A 98 34.99 6.70 -26.06
C PRO A 98 33.49 6.60 -25.73
N VAL A 99 32.64 7.34 -26.43
CA VAL A 99 31.17 7.34 -26.30
C VAL A 99 30.46 7.22 -27.65
N TYR A 100 29.29 6.58 -27.66
CA TYR A 100 28.40 6.52 -28.81
C TYR A 100 27.57 7.81 -28.96
N PRO A 101 27.05 8.13 -30.15
CA PRO A 101 26.30 9.36 -30.38
C PRO A 101 25.03 9.44 -29.52
N ASP A 102 24.75 10.65 -29.03
CA ASP A 102 23.61 10.95 -28.17
C ASP A 102 22.28 10.44 -28.74
N GLY A 103 21.51 9.74 -27.92
CA GLY A 103 20.15 9.25 -28.25
C GLY A 103 20.09 8.18 -29.34
N THR A 104 21.24 7.66 -29.80
CA THR A 104 21.30 6.73 -30.92
C THR A 104 21.24 5.28 -30.44
N ALA A 105 20.55 4.42 -31.20
CA ALA A 105 20.52 2.98 -30.97
C ALA A 105 21.88 2.36 -31.31
N VAL A 106 22.43 1.57 -30.40
CA VAL A 106 23.71 0.87 -30.60
C VAL A 106 23.44 -0.63 -30.61
N THR A 107 23.82 -1.33 -31.67
CA THR A 107 23.70 -2.78 -31.79
C THR A 107 25.06 -3.45 -31.73
N LEU A 108 25.28 -4.26 -30.69
CA LEU A 108 26.48 -5.09 -30.56
C LEU A 108 26.23 -6.48 -31.14
N ARG A 109 27.07 -6.88 -32.08
CA ARG A 109 26.99 -8.15 -32.81
C ARG A 109 28.13 -9.08 -32.42
N LEU A 110 27.78 -10.23 -31.84
CA LEU A 110 28.72 -11.29 -31.47
C LEU A 110 28.54 -12.51 -32.38
N PRO A 111 29.47 -12.78 -33.31
CA PRO A 111 29.41 -13.97 -34.14
C PRO A 111 29.65 -15.23 -33.31
N ILE A 112 28.81 -16.24 -33.50
CA ILE A 112 28.83 -17.47 -32.68
C ILE A 112 28.92 -18.75 -33.53
N SER A 113 29.34 -19.84 -32.89
CA SER A 113 29.28 -21.20 -33.44
C SER A 113 28.57 -22.12 -32.44
N ALA A 114 27.52 -22.80 -32.90
CA ALA A 114 26.75 -23.77 -32.12
C ALA A 114 27.21 -25.21 -32.42
N PRO A 115 27.16 -26.13 -31.43
CA PRO A 115 27.46 -27.54 -31.64
C PRO A 115 26.34 -28.24 -32.44
N ALA A 116 26.71 -28.92 -33.52
CA ALA A 116 25.77 -29.63 -34.39
C ALA A 116 25.07 -30.79 -33.67
N GLY A 117 23.74 -30.91 -33.86
CA GLY A 117 22.97 -32.09 -33.46
C GLY A 117 22.25 -32.02 -32.10
N SER A 118 22.04 -30.81 -31.56
CA SER A 118 21.16 -30.60 -30.40
C SER A 118 19.92 -29.79 -30.81
N GLY A 119 18.81 -29.90 -30.08
CA GLY A 119 17.60 -29.11 -30.34
C GLY A 119 17.82 -27.61 -30.07
N GLU A 120 16.76 -26.85 -29.79
CA GLU A 120 16.91 -25.48 -29.28
C GLU A 120 17.73 -25.48 -27.99
N ILE A 121 18.89 -24.80 -28.01
CA ILE A 121 19.78 -24.69 -26.87
C ILE A 121 19.51 -23.33 -26.19
N PRO A 122 19.15 -23.29 -24.90
CA PRO A 122 19.09 -22.03 -24.16
C PRO A 122 20.52 -21.51 -23.94
N VAL A 123 20.78 -20.28 -24.36
CA VAL A 123 22.05 -19.58 -24.24
C VAL A 123 21.83 -18.34 -23.38
N GLU A 124 22.57 -18.25 -22.29
CA GLU A 124 22.57 -17.07 -21.42
C GLU A 124 23.65 -16.08 -21.88
N VAL A 125 23.23 -14.84 -22.11
CA VAL A 125 24.10 -13.71 -22.43
C VAL A 125 24.13 -12.73 -21.27
N ARG A 126 25.25 -12.07 -21.09
CA ARG A 126 25.49 -11.04 -20.08
C ARG A 126 25.72 -9.72 -20.79
N VAL A 127 24.91 -8.73 -20.47
CA VAL A 127 25.06 -7.36 -20.99
C VAL A 127 25.47 -6.41 -19.89
N SER A 128 26.34 -5.47 -20.22
CA SER A 128 26.75 -4.39 -19.32
C SER A 128 26.72 -3.07 -20.08
N TYR A 129 26.31 -1.99 -19.42
CA TYR A 129 26.30 -0.64 -19.99
C TYR A 129 26.17 0.41 -18.90
N MET A 130 26.58 1.64 -19.24
CA MET A 130 26.30 2.84 -18.44
C MET A 130 25.88 3.96 -19.37
N ALA A 131 24.78 4.61 -19.03
CA ALA A 131 24.23 5.73 -19.78
C ALA A 131 24.46 7.03 -19.00
N CYS A 132 24.93 8.06 -19.68
CA CYS A 132 25.17 9.37 -19.10
C CYS A 132 24.59 10.48 -19.97
N THR A 133 24.27 11.59 -19.34
CA THR A 133 24.07 12.87 -20.00
C THR A 133 25.33 13.72 -19.86
N ALA A 134 25.34 14.93 -20.42
CA ALA A 134 26.43 15.89 -20.23
C ALA A 134 26.64 16.32 -18.76
N GLU A 135 25.65 16.10 -17.88
CA GLU A 135 25.67 16.59 -16.50
C GLU A 135 25.67 15.47 -15.44
N ALA A 136 25.14 14.28 -15.77
CA ALA A 136 24.99 13.20 -14.80
C ALA A 136 25.02 11.82 -15.45
N CYS A 137 25.58 10.85 -14.72
CA CYS A 137 25.57 9.44 -15.10
C CYS A 137 24.52 8.65 -14.32
N LEU A 138 23.81 7.77 -15.02
CA LEU A 138 22.88 6.82 -14.40
C LEU A 138 23.65 5.65 -13.81
N VAL A 139 23.03 4.95 -12.84
CA VAL A 139 23.62 3.78 -12.19
C VAL A 139 23.98 2.74 -13.26
N PRO A 140 25.22 2.21 -13.28
CA PRO A 140 25.63 1.24 -14.28
C PRO A 140 24.86 -0.08 -14.14
N VAL A 141 24.58 -0.72 -15.27
CA VAL A 141 24.12 -2.11 -15.32
C VAL A 141 25.32 -3.00 -15.59
N ASN A 142 25.61 -3.91 -14.65
CA ASN A 142 26.72 -4.85 -14.76
C ASN A 142 26.18 -6.28 -14.84
N ASP A 143 26.63 -7.03 -15.85
CA ASP A 143 26.36 -8.46 -16.05
C ASP A 143 24.88 -8.86 -15.94
N ALA A 144 23.98 -8.05 -16.50
CA ALA A 144 22.56 -8.38 -16.56
C ALA A 144 22.34 -9.61 -17.47
N PRO A 145 21.71 -10.69 -16.95
CA PRO A 145 21.47 -11.90 -17.73
C PRO A 145 20.26 -11.74 -18.66
N LEU A 146 20.37 -12.19 -19.91
CA LEU A 146 19.23 -12.53 -20.77
C LEU A 146 19.39 -13.94 -21.31
N ILE A 147 18.28 -14.62 -21.60
CA ILE A 147 18.27 -15.98 -22.13
C ILE A 147 17.70 -15.94 -23.54
N LEU A 148 18.47 -16.42 -24.52
CA LEU A 148 18.05 -16.58 -25.91
C LEU A 148 18.14 -18.06 -26.31
N ARG A 149 17.21 -18.52 -27.16
CA ARG A 149 17.26 -19.87 -27.72
C ARG A 149 17.97 -19.86 -29.07
N VAL A 150 19.02 -20.66 -29.19
CA VAL A 150 19.76 -20.86 -30.44
C VAL A 150 19.42 -22.25 -30.98
N PRO A 151 18.87 -22.38 -32.21
CA PRO A 151 18.71 -23.67 -32.86
C PRO A 151 20.06 -24.38 -32.99
N GLY A 152 20.13 -25.67 -32.69
CA GLY A 152 21.40 -26.41 -32.74
C GLY A 152 21.96 -26.69 -34.15
N ASP A 153 21.28 -26.23 -35.20
CA ASP A 153 21.83 -26.10 -36.56
C ASP A 153 22.35 -24.69 -36.88
N GLY A 154 22.11 -23.72 -35.98
CA GLY A 154 22.53 -22.32 -36.11
C GLY A 154 21.69 -21.49 -37.09
N SER A 155 20.52 -21.95 -37.52
CA SER A 155 19.65 -21.21 -38.45
C SER A 155 18.74 -20.20 -37.71
N ALA A 156 18.54 -18.99 -38.26
CA ALA A 156 17.51 -18.07 -37.75
C ALA A 156 16.09 -18.53 -38.18
N PRO A 157 15.06 -18.28 -37.35
CA PRO A 157 13.67 -18.53 -37.75
C PRO A 157 13.31 -17.70 -38.99
N ALA A 158 12.59 -18.32 -39.93
CA ALA A 158 12.24 -17.70 -41.21
C ALA A 158 11.39 -16.43 -41.02
N ALA A 159 11.88 -15.29 -41.51
CA ALA A 159 11.13 -14.04 -41.55
C ALA A 159 9.90 -14.19 -42.46
N VAL A 160 8.71 -13.92 -41.92
CA VAL A 160 7.46 -13.91 -42.69
C VAL A 160 7.49 -12.73 -43.67
N GLY A 161 7.55 -13.05 -44.96
CA GLY A 161 7.58 -12.08 -46.05
C GLY A 161 6.28 -11.30 -46.17
N GLY A 162 6.35 -10.00 -45.90
CA GLY A 162 5.26 -9.05 -46.10
C GLY A 162 5.79 -7.61 -46.23
N GLY A 163 6.86 -7.40 -47.01
CA GLY A 163 7.58 -6.12 -47.07
C GLY A 163 6.82 -4.99 -47.80
N ALA A 164 6.25 -5.26 -48.98
CA ALA A 164 5.77 -4.18 -49.84
C ALA A 164 4.50 -3.47 -49.34
N ALA A 165 3.55 -4.18 -48.72
CA ALA A 165 2.31 -3.58 -48.20
C ALA A 165 2.50 -2.91 -46.82
N LEU A 166 3.50 -3.34 -46.04
CA LEU A 166 3.83 -2.74 -44.75
C LEU A 166 4.57 -1.42 -44.92
N ASP A 167 5.39 -1.27 -45.96
CA ASP A 167 6.17 -0.06 -46.18
C ASP A 167 5.31 1.15 -46.59
N ASP A 168 4.21 0.91 -47.33
CA ASP A 168 3.22 1.95 -47.63
C ASP A 168 2.42 2.36 -46.40
N ILE A 169 2.03 1.41 -45.55
CA ILE A 169 1.37 1.70 -44.26
C ILE A 169 2.32 2.44 -43.32
N ARG A 170 3.61 2.06 -43.29
CA ARG A 170 4.66 2.75 -42.52
C ARG A 170 4.91 4.17 -43.03
N ALA A 171 4.76 4.43 -44.33
CA ALA A 171 4.92 5.78 -44.89
C ALA A 171 3.78 6.71 -44.44
N VAL A 172 2.53 6.24 -44.51
CA VAL A 172 1.34 6.99 -44.06
C VAL A 172 1.39 7.24 -42.54
N ILE A 173 1.74 6.22 -41.76
CA ILE A 173 1.91 6.37 -40.30
C ILE A 173 3.03 7.36 -40.00
N ARG A 174 4.14 7.37 -40.75
CA ARG A 174 5.27 8.30 -40.53
C ARG A 174 4.89 9.76 -40.76
N GLU A 175 3.98 10.02 -41.71
CA GLU A 175 3.52 11.37 -42.04
C GLU A 175 2.53 11.91 -40.99
N GLU A 176 1.55 11.09 -40.55
CA GLU A 176 0.69 11.45 -39.42
C GLU A 176 1.47 11.57 -38.10
N LEU A 177 2.42 10.66 -37.85
CA LEU A 177 3.25 10.68 -36.64
C LEU A 177 4.19 11.88 -36.64
N ALA A 178 4.71 12.32 -37.79
CA ALA A 178 5.53 13.53 -37.89
C ALA A 178 4.73 14.80 -37.59
N GLY A 179 3.50 14.91 -38.10
CA GLY A 179 2.59 16.02 -37.77
C GLY A 179 2.20 16.05 -36.29
N THR A 180 1.91 14.88 -35.72
CA THR A 180 1.58 14.73 -34.30
C THR A 180 2.81 14.98 -33.40
N GLN A 181 3.99 14.51 -33.80
CA GLN A 181 5.26 14.76 -33.09
C GLN A 181 5.69 16.21 -33.16
N ALA A 182 5.44 16.92 -34.26
CA ALA A 182 5.74 18.36 -34.35
C ALA A 182 4.86 19.17 -33.38
N LYS A 183 3.58 18.81 -33.28
CA LYS A 183 2.63 19.42 -32.35
C LYS A 183 2.99 19.11 -30.90
N LEU A 184 3.29 17.84 -30.61
CA LEU A 184 3.74 17.38 -29.30
C LEU A 184 5.09 17.99 -28.91
N ARG A 185 6.03 18.17 -29.84
CA ARG A 185 7.31 18.86 -29.58
C ARG A 185 7.14 20.35 -29.31
N ALA A 186 6.14 20.99 -29.92
CA ALA A 186 5.83 22.39 -29.65
C ALA A 186 5.19 22.56 -28.27
N GLU A 187 4.24 21.69 -27.91
CA GLU A 187 3.64 21.63 -26.56
C GLU A 187 4.69 21.25 -25.51
N LEU A 188 5.51 20.22 -25.76
CA LEU A 188 6.59 19.79 -24.88
C LEU A 188 7.70 20.84 -24.76
N ARG A 189 8.02 21.61 -25.81
CA ARG A 189 8.94 22.75 -25.69
C ARG A 189 8.35 23.86 -24.83
N ALA A 190 7.06 24.12 -24.93
CA ALA A 190 6.40 25.09 -24.06
C ALA A 190 6.40 24.61 -22.60
N GLU A 191 6.19 23.31 -22.35
CA GLU A 191 6.28 22.71 -21.01
C GLU A 191 7.72 22.64 -20.48
N LEU A 192 8.71 22.30 -21.31
CA LEU A 192 10.13 22.25 -20.94
C LEU A 192 10.69 23.66 -20.70
N ALA A 193 10.26 24.66 -21.46
CA ALA A 193 10.58 26.06 -21.19
C ALA A 193 9.94 26.54 -19.87
N ALA A 194 8.77 26.01 -19.50
CA ALA A 194 8.20 26.22 -18.17
C ALA A 194 8.91 25.41 -17.06
N ALA A 195 9.59 24.31 -17.42
CA ALA A 195 10.30 23.39 -16.52
C ALA A 195 11.78 23.76 -16.21
N ALA A 196 12.31 24.82 -16.85
CA ALA A 196 13.72 25.20 -16.78
C ALA A 196 14.08 26.24 -15.71
N GLU A 197 13.14 26.72 -14.88
CA GLU A 197 13.47 27.51 -13.68
C GLU A 197 13.77 26.58 -12.50
N PRO A 198 14.63 26.99 -11.53
CA PRO A 198 14.86 26.19 -10.33
C PRO A 198 13.56 26.03 -9.53
N HIS A 199 12.87 24.91 -9.71
CA HIS A 199 11.56 24.59 -9.15
C HIS A 199 11.60 24.18 -7.67
N ALA A 200 12.39 24.89 -6.86
CA ALA A 200 12.32 24.76 -5.42
C ALA A 200 11.21 25.67 -4.87
N ILE A 201 10.37 25.11 -4.00
CA ILE A 201 9.38 25.90 -3.25
C ILE A 201 10.15 26.83 -2.29
N ARG A 202 9.81 28.12 -2.29
CA ARG A 202 10.47 29.14 -1.47
C ARG A 202 9.92 29.20 -0.05
N TRP A 203 10.04 28.10 0.68
CA TRP A 203 9.47 27.93 2.02
C TRP A 203 9.86 29.04 3.00
N ARG A 204 8.84 29.65 3.62
CA ARG A 204 8.97 30.46 4.85
C ARG A 204 8.67 29.55 6.05
N ARG A 205 9.59 29.44 7.00
CA ARG A 205 9.41 28.59 8.20
C ARG A 205 9.28 29.46 9.45
N PRO A 206 8.08 29.62 10.02
CA PRO A 206 7.89 30.32 11.28
C PRO A 206 8.38 29.46 12.45
N ALA A 207 8.96 30.10 13.47
CA ALA A 207 9.38 29.43 14.69
C ALA A 207 8.26 29.28 15.72
N ASP A 208 7.24 30.15 15.65
CA ASP A 208 6.11 30.22 16.57
C ASP A 208 4.86 30.75 15.86
N ARG A 209 3.73 30.70 16.57
CA ARG A 209 2.44 31.23 16.09
C ARG A 209 2.52 32.70 15.62
N ALA A 210 3.22 33.56 16.36
CA ALA A 210 3.28 34.98 16.04
C ALA A 210 4.01 35.22 14.72
N ALA A 211 5.09 34.47 14.45
CA ALA A 211 5.79 34.48 13.18
C ALA A 211 4.92 33.95 12.03
N ALA A 212 4.11 32.91 12.27
CA ALA A 212 3.18 32.39 11.26
C ALA A 212 2.11 33.42 10.88
N GLU A 213 1.48 34.05 11.88
CA GLU A 213 0.48 35.11 11.67
C GLU A 213 1.09 36.36 10.99
N ALA A 214 2.33 36.72 11.33
CA ALA A 214 3.05 37.81 10.67
C ALA A 214 3.32 37.53 9.18
N LEU A 215 3.69 36.30 8.82
CA LEU A 215 3.89 35.91 7.42
C LEU A 215 2.59 35.92 6.62
N ILE A 216 1.47 35.52 7.22
CA ILE A 216 0.14 35.61 6.59
C ILE A 216 -0.22 37.08 6.36
N ALA A 217 0.01 37.94 7.36
CA ALA A 217 -0.23 39.37 7.23
C ALA A 217 0.67 40.02 6.16
N GLU A 218 1.95 39.64 6.07
CA GLU A 218 2.87 40.08 5.01
C GLU A 218 2.36 39.67 3.63
N ALA A 219 1.89 38.43 3.47
CA ALA A 219 1.31 37.94 2.22
C ALA A 219 0.09 38.76 1.80
N HIS A 220 -0.83 39.03 2.74
CA HIS A 220 -2.02 39.84 2.47
C HIS A 220 -1.67 41.29 2.13
N ALA A 221 -0.72 41.90 2.85
CA ALA A 221 -0.22 43.24 2.56
C ALA A 221 0.42 43.33 1.17
N ALA A 222 1.04 42.25 0.70
CA ALA A 222 1.59 42.12 -0.65
C ALA A 222 0.53 41.76 -1.72
N GLY A 223 -0.75 41.62 -1.36
CA GLY A 223 -1.82 41.21 -2.26
C GLY A 223 -1.70 39.77 -2.76
N LYS A 224 -0.98 38.91 -2.03
CA LYS A 224 -0.74 37.50 -2.38
C LYS A 224 -1.47 36.57 -1.42
N ALA A 225 -1.84 35.38 -1.90
CA ALA A 225 -2.40 34.35 -1.04
C ALA A 225 -1.31 33.76 -0.13
N ALA A 226 -1.59 33.59 1.15
CA ALA A 226 -0.74 32.78 2.04
C ALA A 226 -1.11 31.31 1.85
N ILE A 227 -0.11 30.46 1.58
CA ILE A 227 -0.33 29.03 1.38
C ILE A 227 0.44 28.28 2.47
N LEU A 228 -0.30 27.62 3.36
CA LEU A 228 0.22 26.96 4.55
C LEU A 228 0.35 25.47 4.28
N ASP A 229 1.50 24.90 4.62
CA ASP A 229 1.75 23.47 4.72
C ASP A 229 1.99 23.09 6.19
N PHE A 230 1.05 22.40 6.81
CA PHE A 230 1.25 21.82 8.14
C PHE A 230 1.91 20.45 8.02
N THR A 231 3.15 20.37 8.46
CA THR A 231 4.06 19.23 8.26
C THR A 231 4.75 18.81 9.56
N GLY A 232 5.60 17.78 9.49
CA GLY A 232 6.46 17.35 10.59
C GLY A 232 7.27 16.08 10.28
N PRO A 233 8.48 15.91 10.84
CA PRO A 233 9.33 14.73 10.64
C PRO A 233 8.69 13.38 11.01
N SER A 234 7.73 13.35 11.94
CA SER A 234 6.97 12.14 12.32
C SER A 234 5.87 11.77 11.32
N CYS A 235 5.54 12.66 10.38
CA CYS A 235 4.50 12.46 9.38
C CYS A 235 5.08 11.79 8.11
N ILE A 236 4.91 10.47 7.99
CA ILE A 236 5.37 9.69 6.82
C ILE A 236 4.78 10.25 5.51
N ASN A 237 3.50 10.61 5.51
CA ASN A 237 2.85 11.19 4.34
C ASN A 237 3.45 12.54 3.93
N CYS A 238 3.84 13.38 4.90
CA CYS A 238 4.49 14.67 4.64
C CYS A 238 5.88 14.48 4.02
N LEU A 239 6.65 13.52 4.55
CA LEU A 239 7.93 13.13 3.96
C LEU A 239 7.78 12.58 2.54
N LEU A 240 6.71 11.82 2.27
CA LEU A 240 6.38 11.33 0.94
C LEU A 240 6.09 12.50 -0.02
N MET A 241 5.29 13.48 0.40
CA MET A 241 4.97 14.69 -0.40
C MET A 241 6.22 15.49 -0.76
N ALA A 242 7.08 15.74 0.22
CA ALA A 242 8.33 16.46 0.02
C ALA A 242 9.31 15.72 -0.93
N LYS A 243 9.29 14.39 -0.93
CA LYS A 243 10.16 13.57 -1.79
C LYS A 243 9.58 13.32 -3.19
N THR A 244 8.27 13.51 -3.39
CA THR A 244 7.58 13.19 -4.64
C THR A 244 6.90 14.41 -5.25
N VAL A 245 5.75 14.81 -4.73
CA VAL A 245 4.83 15.82 -5.29
C VAL A 245 5.42 17.21 -5.37
N PHE A 246 6.11 17.65 -4.31
CA PHE A 246 6.69 19.00 -4.25
C PHE A 246 7.86 19.19 -5.20
N ARG A 247 8.38 18.10 -5.79
CA ARG A 247 9.42 18.14 -6.83
C ARG A 247 8.83 18.24 -8.23
N VAL A 248 7.51 18.11 -8.39
CA VAL A 248 6.83 18.29 -9.67
C VAL A 248 6.83 19.78 -10.02
N PRO A 249 7.37 20.21 -11.18
CA PRO A 249 7.49 21.62 -11.56
C PRO A 249 6.19 22.42 -11.46
N ALA A 250 5.07 21.85 -11.92
CA ALA A 250 3.77 22.51 -11.87
C ALA A 250 3.33 22.80 -10.43
N VAL A 251 3.55 21.86 -9.51
CA VAL A 251 3.22 22.01 -8.09
C VAL A 251 4.14 23.05 -7.44
N ALA A 252 5.45 23.00 -7.70
CA ALA A 252 6.39 23.98 -7.16
C ALA A 252 6.07 25.42 -7.62
N ARG A 253 5.69 25.60 -8.91
CA ARG A 253 5.23 26.90 -9.43
C ARG A 253 3.92 27.33 -8.75
N ALA A 254 2.97 26.41 -8.57
CA ALA A 254 1.71 26.71 -7.91
C ALA A 254 1.89 27.16 -6.45
N TRP A 255 2.77 26.51 -5.68
CA TRP A 255 3.15 26.96 -4.34
C TRP A 255 3.78 28.36 -4.34
N ASN A 256 4.67 28.61 -5.30
CA ASN A 256 5.35 29.90 -5.45
C ASN A 256 4.45 31.01 -6.04
N SER A 257 3.22 30.69 -6.49
CA SER A 257 2.24 31.69 -6.94
C SER A 257 1.69 32.53 -5.78
N GLY A 258 1.67 31.96 -4.58
CA GLY A 258 1.39 32.65 -3.32
C GLY A 258 2.65 32.87 -2.47
N VAL A 259 2.47 32.90 -1.16
CA VAL A 259 3.53 32.88 -0.16
C VAL A 259 3.51 31.51 0.52
N PRO A 260 4.42 30.57 0.15
CA PRO A 260 4.47 29.24 0.74
C PRO A 260 5.08 29.29 2.14
N ILE A 261 4.32 28.83 3.13
CA ILE A 261 4.68 28.82 4.56
C ILE A 261 4.66 27.36 5.03
N GLU A 262 5.80 26.83 5.43
CA GLU A 262 5.95 25.46 5.96
C GLU A 262 5.95 25.52 7.49
N ILE A 263 4.96 24.90 8.11
CA ILE A 263 4.71 24.94 9.56
C ILE A 263 4.95 23.54 10.12
N ASP A 264 6.06 23.37 10.81
CA ASP A 264 6.37 22.14 11.54
C ASP A 264 5.57 22.12 12.85
N THR A 265 4.75 21.09 13.05
CA THR A 265 3.96 20.91 14.28
C THR A 265 4.44 19.73 15.13
N ASP A 266 5.65 19.22 14.88
CA ASP A 266 6.29 18.24 15.77
C ASP A 266 7.11 18.90 16.89
N PRO A 267 7.39 18.15 17.97
CA PRO A 267 8.21 18.63 19.07
C PRO A 267 9.56 19.19 18.57
N PRO A 268 9.97 20.39 19.02
CA PRO A 268 9.43 21.13 20.18
C PRO A 268 8.29 22.13 19.88
N HIS A 269 7.72 22.18 18.67
CA HIS A 269 6.75 23.21 18.23
C HIS A 269 5.29 22.88 18.59
N GLU A 270 5.03 22.53 19.85
CA GLU A 270 3.69 22.18 20.35
C GLU A 270 2.71 23.37 20.28
N ASP A 271 3.21 24.61 20.26
CA ASP A 271 2.43 25.83 20.10
C ASP A 271 1.83 25.96 18.70
N LEU A 272 2.58 25.59 17.66
CA LEU A 272 2.11 25.56 16.27
C LEU A 272 1.09 24.44 16.04
N ALA A 273 1.29 23.29 16.69
CA ALA A 273 0.31 22.21 16.74
C ALA A 273 -1.01 22.69 17.38
N ALA A 274 -0.93 23.30 18.57
CA ALA A 274 -2.10 23.86 19.25
C ALA A 274 -2.82 24.92 18.39
N TRP A 275 -2.07 25.80 17.73
CA TRP A 275 -2.62 26.81 16.83
C TRP A 275 -3.35 26.20 15.63
N GLN A 276 -2.79 25.17 15.00
CA GLN A 276 -3.44 24.44 13.91
C GLN A 276 -4.80 23.89 14.38
N GLN A 277 -4.86 23.31 15.58
CA GLN A 277 -6.10 22.78 16.16
C GLN A 277 -7.11 23.89 16.48
N GLU A 278 -6.67 24.98 17.10
CA GLU A 278 -7.52 26.11 17.49
C GLU A 278 -8.16 26.79 16.28
N ARG A 279 -7.39 27.03 15.21
CA ARG A 279 -7.85 27.80 14.04
C ARG A 279 -8.58 26.92 13.02
N PHE A 280 -8.08 25.72 12.76
CA PHE A 280 -8.54 24.88 11.66
C PHE A 280 -9.26 23.60 12.10
N ALA A 281 -9.43 23.39 13.41
CA ALA A 281 -10.13 22.26 14.02
C ALA A 281 -9.60 20.88 13.56
N THR A 282 -8.29 20.78 13.28
CA THR A 282 -7.65 19.54 12.86
C THR A 282 -6.18 19.50 13.26
N GLN A 283 -5.65 18.28 13.42
CA GLN A 283 -4.23 17.98 13.55
C GLN A 283 -3.75 17.08 12.40
N ASN A 284 -4.54 16.95 11.33
CA ASN A 284 -4.15 16.13 10.20
C ASN A 284 -2.90 16.73 9.54
N ARG A 285 -1.99 15.83 9.15
CA ARG A 285 -0.79 16.16 8.38
C ARG A 285 -0.62 15.14 7.25
N PRO A 286 -0.26 15.55 6.04
CA PRO A 286 -0.14 16.95 5.60
C PRO A 286 -1.51 17.64 5.54
N LEU A 287 -1.55 18.94 5.81
CA LEU A 287 -2.72 19.79 5.64
C LEU A 287 -2.31 21.05 4.90
N TYR A 288 -2.97 21.32 3.77
CA TYR A 288 -2.71 22.49 2.96
C TYR A 288 -3.87 23.47 3.06
N ILE A 289 -3.55 24.74 3.31
CA ILE A 289 -4.55 25.80 3.41
C ILE A 289 -4.10 26.97 2.57
N ARG A 290 -4.96 27.42 1.67
CA ARG A 290 -4.77 28.67 0.94
C ARG A 290 -5.68 29.73 1.53
N ILE A 291 -5.08 30.81 2.01
CA ILE A 291 -5.76 32.01 2.48
C ILE A 291 -5.55 33.09 1.42
N ALA A 292 -6.61 33.48 0.74
CA ALA A 292 -6.57 34.51 -0.28
C ALA A 292 -6.45 35.92 0.35
N PRO A 293 -6.03 36.95 -0.41
CA PRO A 293 -5.92 38.33 0.09
C PRO A 293 -7.23 38.92 0.62
N ASP A 294 -8.38 38.43 0.14
CA ASP A 294 -9.71 38.82 0.61
C ASP A 294 -10.13 38.10 1.91
N GLY A 295 -9.27 37.23 2.44
CA GLY A 295 -9.49 36.43 3.63
C GLY A 295 -10.25 35.13 3.38
N SER A 296 -10.58 34.78 2.13
CA SER A 296 -11.21 33.49 1.82
C SER A 296 -10.23 32.33 1.99
N GLU A 297 -10.66 31.28 2.71
CA GLU A 297 -9.82 30.13 3.04
C GLU A 297 -10.32 28.87 2.33
N VAL A 298 -9.40 28.13 1.71
CA VAL A 298 -9.68 26.88 1.01
C VAL A 298 -8.71 25.81 1.50
N ARG A 299 -9.26 24.65 1.88
CA ARG A 299 -8.53 23.56 2.55
C ARG A 299 -8.37 22.35 1.64
N TRP A 300 -7.23 21.69 1.78
CA TRP A 300 -6.95 20.35 1.26
C TRP A 300 -6.34 19.46 2.33
N ASP A 301 -6.93 18.29 2.57
CA ASP A 301 -6.49 17.31 3.57
C ASP A 301 -6.31 15.89 3.02
N ARG A 302 -6.28 15.71 1.70
CA ARG A 302 -6.10 14.38 1.09
C ARG A 302 -4.63 14.04 0.89
N VAL A 303 -4.29 12.80 1.25
CA VAL A 303 -3.01 12.19 0.91
C VAL A 303 -2.98 11.90 -0.58
N PHE A 304 -1.88 12.26 -1.22
CA PHE A 304 -1.74 12.19 -2.66
C PHE A 304 -1.02 10.92 -3.12
N ASP A 305 -1.51 10.35 -4.22
CA ASP A 305 -0.85 9.28 -4.97
C ASP A 305 -0.10 9.91 -6.17
N PRO A 306 1.23 9.80 -6.25
CA PRO A 306 2.02 10.29 -7.38
C PRO A 306 1.61 9.81 -8.77
N SER A 307 0.84 8.74 -8.85
CA SER A 307 0.33 8.21 -10.12
C SER A 307 -1.04 8.78 -10.53
N ASP A 308 -1.72 9.54 -9.67
CA ASP A 308 -3.04 10.12 -9.95
C ASP A 308 -2.94 11.57 -10.45
N THR A 309 -2.93 11.73 -11.78
CA THR A 309 -2.81 13.03 -12.45
C THR A 309 -4.02 13.95 -12.20
N ALA A 310 -5.23 13.41 -12.04
CA ALA A 310 -6.43 14.20 -11.83
C ALA A 310 -6.43 14.88 -10.44
N THR A 311 -5.92 14.19 -9.44
CA THR A 311 -5.75 14.76 -8.10
C THR A 311 -4.62 15.81 -8.07
N LEU A 312 -3.60 15.68 -8.92
CA LEU A 312 -2.49 16.64 -9.03
C LEU A 312 -2.97 17.96 -9.64
N GLU A 313 -3.77 17.88 -10.70
CA GLU A 313 -4.37 19.06 -11.34
C GLU A 313 -5.27 19.83 -10.36
N ARG A 314 -6.05 19.11 -9.53
CA ARG A 314 -6.90 19.73 -8.50
C ARG A 314 -6.08 20.40 -7.39
N LEU A 315 -4.96 19.81 -6.99
CA LEU A 315 -4.05 20.44 -6.03
C LEU A 315 -3.45 21.74 -6.60
N VAL A 316 -2.99 21.71 -7.85
CA VAL A 316 -2.50 22.92 -8.54
C VAL A 316 -3.59 23.98 -8.64
N ALA A 317 -4.81 23.60 -9.02
CA ALA A 317 -5.96 24.50 -9.09
C ALA A 317 -6.31 25.13 -7.73
N LEU A 318 -6.21 24.36 -6.64
CA LEU A 318 -6.39 24.88 -5.29
C LEU A 318 -5.30 25.87 -4.92
N LEU A 319 -4.03 25.55 -5.18
CA LEU A 319 -2.89 26.40 -4.83
C LEU A 319 -2.91 27.74 -5.59
N GLU A 320 -3.26 27.72 -6.88
CA GLU A 320 -3.30 28.93 -7.71
C GLU A 320 -4.59 29.74 -7.50
N ARG A 321 -5.74 29.08 -7.61
CA ARG A 321 -7.06 29.74 -7.74
C ARG A 321 -7.96 29.59 -6.51
N GLY A 322 -7.64 28.69 -5.59
CA GLY A 322 -8.53 28.39 -4.45
C GLY A 322 -9.79 27.64 -4.88
N GLU A 323 -9.71 26.81 -5.93
CA GLU A 323 -10.82 25.93 -6.30
C GLU A 323 -10.91 24.76 -5.31
N SER A 324 -12.04 24.63 -4.62
CA SER A 324 -12.30 23.51 -3.70
C SER A 324 -12.30 22.17 -4.44
N ALA A 325 -11.61 21.18 -3.87
CA ALA A 325 -11.56 19.79 -4.33
C ALA A 325 -12.87 19.01 -4.13
N ALA A 326 -14.02 19.67 -4.19
CA ALA A 326 -15.32 19.05 -4.06
C ALA A 326 -15.78 18.52 -5.44
N GLY A 327 -15.23 17.37 -5.82
CA GLY A 327 -15.68 16.62 -7.00
C GLY A 327 -15.05 15.23 -7.02
N ASP A 328 -15.87 14.21 -6.83
CA ASP A 328 -15.61 12.80 -7.12
C ASP A 328 -14.51 12.09 -6.32
N ALA A 329 -14.86 11.68 -5.10
CA ALA A 329 -14.68 10.29 -4.71
C ALA A 329 -16.09 9.67 -4.68
N THR A 330 -16.25 8.52 -5.33
CA THR A 330 -17.43 7.63 -5.32
C THR A 330 -18.54 8.04 -4.34
N GLY A 331 -19.64 8.58 -4.88
CA GLY A 331 -20.67 9.23 -4.06
C GLY A 331 -21.30 8.34 -3.00
N THR A 332 -21.59 8.94 -1.84
CA THR A 332 -22.99 9.16 -1.42
C THR A 332 -23.13 10.28 -0.38
N GLY A 333 -23.02 11.54 -0.82
CA GLY A 333 -23.79 12.66 -0.26
C GLY A 333 -23.23 13.37 0.98
N SER A 334 -23.08 14.67 0.84
CA SER A 334 -22.96 15.68 1.90
C SER A 334 -23.78 15.37 3.17
N GLY A 335 -23.11 15.40 4.33
CA GLY A 335 -23.71 15.67 5.65
C GLY A 335 -24.59 14.56 6.21
N TRP A 336 -24.18 13.96 7.33
CA TRP A 336 -24.94 12.96 8.11
C TRP A 336 -25.16 11.59 7.47
N GLY A 337 -25.49 11.48 6.18
CA GLY A 337 -25.74 10.19 5.51
C GLY A 337 -24.52 9.26 5.53
N GLU A 338 -23.37 9.77 5.09
CA GLU A 338 -22.09 9.04 5.09
C GLU A 338 -21.65 8.67 6.51
N PHE A 339 -21.83 9.59 7.46
CA PHE A 339 -21.50 9.38 8.86
C PHE A 339 -22.31 8.24 9.49
N LEU A 340 -23.63 8.23 9.24
CA LEU A 340 -24.51 7.16 9.72
C LEU A 340 -24.21 5.84 9.03
N LEU A 341 -23.94 5.87 7.73
CA LEU A 341 -23.56 4.68 6.98
C LEU A 341 -22.24 4.10 7.49
N LEU A 342 -21.24 4.94 7.79
CA LEU A 342 -19.98 4.54 8.40
C LEU A 342 -20.20 3.90 9.78
N ALA A 343 -21.06 4.49 10.62
CA ALA A 343 -21.37 3.93 11.94
C ALA A 343 -22.01 2.54 11.85
N VAL A 344 -22.96 2.36 10.92
CA VAL A 344 -23.63 1.07 10.70
C VAL A 344 -22.67 0.05 10.07
N LEU A 345 -21.96 0.40 9.00
CA LEU A 345 -21.04 -0.51 8.31
C LEU A 345 -19.85 -0.89 9.20
N GLY A 346 -19.30 0.06 9.95
CA GLY A 346 -18.25 -0.21 10.93
C GLY A 346 -18.73 -1.17 12.03
N GLY A 347 -19.95 -0.98 12.53
CA GLY A 347 -20.57 -1.87 13.52
C GLY A 347 -20.84 -3.27 12.95
N LEU A 348 -21.27 -3.36 11.69
CA LEU A 348 -21.50 -4.64 11.02
C LEU A 348 -20.18 -5.39 10.76
N PHE A 349 -19.15 -4.68 10.32
CA PHE A 349 -17.82 -5.26 10.07
C PHE A 349 -17.19 -5.81 11.36
N THR A 350 -17.41 -5.10 12.47
CA THR A 350 -16.96 -5.50 13.82
C THR A 350 -17.50 -6.86 14.26
N LEU A 351 -18.70 -7.24 13.82
CA LEU A 351 -19.29 -8.54 14.15
C LEU A 351 -18.53 -9.71 13.48
N VAL A 352 -17.84 -9.45 12.37
CA VAL A 352 -17.05 -10.43 11.63
C VAL A 352 -15.62 -10.53 12.18
N MET A 353 -15.21 -9.62 13.06
CA MET A 353 -13.86 -9.61 13.62
C MET A 353 -13.61 -10.81 14.54
N PRO A 354 -12.39 -11.39 14.52
CA PRO A 354 -12.07 -12.64 15.21
C PRO A 354 -12.24 -12.55 16.74
N CYS A 355 -12.11 -11.38 17.36
CA CYS A 355 -12.22 -11.24 18.82
C CYS A 355 -13.68 -11.22 19.33
N THR A 356 -14.66 -10.91 18.47
CA THR A 356 -16.10 -10.89 18.80
C THR A 356 -16.68 -12.30 18.84
N TYR A 357 -16.15 -13.17 17.99
CA TYR A 357 -16.70 -14.49 17.71
C TYR A 357 -16.66 -15.50 18.90
N PRO A 358 -15.57 -15.59 19.71
CA PRO A 358 -15.49 -16.48 20.87
C PRO A 358 -16.52 -16.19 21.97
N MET A 359 -17.07 -14.97 21.98
CA MET A 359 -18.05 -14.54 22.97
C MET A 359 -19.49 -14.93 22.59
N ILE A 360 -19.76 -15.29 21.33
CA ILE A 360 -21.09 -15.72 20.89
C ILE A 360 -21.53 -17.02 21.61
N PRO A 361 -20.73 -18.10 21.69
CA PRO A 361 -21.10 -19.30 22.45
C PRO A 361 -21.28 -19.03 23.95
N PHE A 362 -20.49 -18.12 24.51
CA PHE A 362 -20.57 -17.77 25.93
C PHE A 362 -21.89 -17.04 26.26
N THR A 363 -22.27 -16.06 25.45
CA THR A 363 -23.54 -15.33 25.61
C THR A 363 -24.74 -16.25 25.44
N VAL A 364 -24.72 -17.14 24.45
CA VAL A 364 -25.74 -18.17 24.25
C VAL A 364 -25.87 -19.08 25.48
N ASN A 365 -24.76 -19.56 26.05
CA ASN A 365 -24.78 -20.41 27.25
C ASN A 365 -25.27 -19.68 28.52
N MET A 366 -24.99 -18.38 28.64
CA MET A 366 -25.54 -17.55 29.71
C MET A 366 -27.07 -17.42 29.57
N PHE A 367 -27.55 -17.08 28.36
CA PHE A 367 -28.99 -16.92 28.10
C PHE A 367 -29.76 -18.22 28.31
N THR A 368 -29.21 -19.38 27.90
CA THR A 368 -29.86 -20.67 28.14
C THR A 368 -29.93 -21.02 29.63
N LYS A 369 -28.87 -20.75 30.40
CA LYS A 369 -28.86 -20.97 31.87
C LYS A 369 -29.83 -20.04 32.60
N GLN A 370 -29.89 -18.76 32.23
CA GLN A 370 -30.78 -17.79 32.87
C GLN A 370 -32.25 -17.98 32.46
N ALA A 371 -32.52 -18.41 31.22
CA ALA A 371 -33.84 -18.84 30.78
C ALA A 371 -34.33 -20.08 31.57
N ALA A 372 -33.45 -21.05 31.83
CA ALA A 372 -33.76 -22.20 32.67
C ALA A 372 -34.03 -21.82 34.14
N GLY A 373 -33.43 -20.73 34.63
CA GLY A 373 -33.65 -20.16 35.96
C GLY A 373 -34.90 -19.28 36.11
N GLY A 374 -35.74 -19.16 35.07
CA GLY A 374 -37.00 -18.41 35.13
C GLY A 374 -36.89 -16.89 34.89
N ALA A 375 -35.72 -16.39 34.45
CA ALA A 375 -35.56 -14.97 34.09
C ALA A 375 -36.29 -14.65 32.78
N LYS A 376 -36.89 -13.45 32.69
CA LYS A 376 -37.52 -12.98 31.45
C LYS A 376 -36.43 -12.61 30.43
N LEU A 377 -36.44 -13.23 29.24
CA LEU A 377 -35.39 -13.06 28.24
C LEU A 377 -35.29 -11.63 27.68
N LEU A 378 -36.41 -10.91 27.51
CA LEU A 378 -36.43 -9.54 26.97
C LEU A 378 -35.64 -8.53 27.83
N PRO A 379 -35.93 -8.35 29.14
CA PRO A 379 -35.17 -7.42 29.98
C PRO A 379 -33.71 -7.86 30.17
N LEU A 380 -33.42 -9.16 30.04
CA LEU A 380 -32.08 -9.69 30.10
C LEU A 380 -31.25 -9.34 28.87
N ALA A 381 -31.83 -9.51 27.68
CA ALA A 381 -31.24 -9.11 26.41
C ALA A 381 -31.05 -7.59 26.34
N ALA A 382 -32.02 -6.82 26.84
CA ALA A 382 -31.93 -5.37 26.93
C ALA A 382 -30.80 -4.92 27.87
N ALA A 383 -30.64 -5.55 29.04
CA ALA A 383 -29.55 -5.25 29.97
C ALA A 383 -28.17 -5.55 29.37
N TYR A 384 -28.04 -6.67 28.63
CA TYR A 384 -26.83 -7.02 27.90
C TYR A 384 -26.49 -5.99 26.80
N ALA A 385 -27.47 -5.65 25.95
CA ALA A 385 -27.32 -4.65 24.89
C ALA A 385 -26.98 -3.25 25.46
N LEU A 386 -27.62 -2.87 26.56
CA LEU A 386 -27.36 -1.62 27.26
C LEU A 386 -25.93 -1.56 27.81
N GLY A 387 -25.40 -2.68 28.32
CA GLY A 387 -24.00 -2.76 28.76
C GLY A 387 -23.01 -2.48 27.62
N ILE A 388 -23.26 -3.01 26.43
CA ILE A 388 -22.43 -2.76 25.24
C ILE A 388 -22.50 -1.29 24.83
N ILE A 389 -23.72 -0.75 24.70
CA ILE A 389 -23.94 0.64 24.27
C ILE A 389 -23.33 1.61 25.29
N ALA A 390 -23.57 1.39 26.58
CA ALA A 390 -23.02 2.22 27.65
C ALA A 390 -21.48 2.20 27.66
N CYS A 391 -20.87 1.04 27.38
CA CYS A 391 -19.41 0.95 27.29
C CYS A 391 -18.84 1.75 26.13
N PHE A 392 -19.33 1.55 24.91
CA PHE A 392 -18.80 2.23 23.72
C PHE A 392 -19.12 3.72 23.71
N VAL A 393 -20.33 4.11 24.12
CA VAL A 393 -20.69 5.52 24.29
C VAL A 393 -19.87 6.14 25.41
N GLY A 394 -19.76 5.48 26.57
CA GLY A 394 -18.97 5.98 27.70
C GLY A 394 -17.50 6.13 27.35
N LEU A 395 -16.93 5.17 26.63
CA LEU A 395 -15.56 5.21 26.13
C LEU A 395 -15.37 6.29 25.06
N GLY A 396 -16.33 6.44 24.14
CA GLY A 396 -16.33 7.53 23.15
C GLY A 396 -16.39 8.91 23.80
N VAL A 397 -17.25 9.10 24.81
CA VAL A 397 -17.35 10.33 25.61
C VAL A 397 -16.08 10.57 26.41
N LEU A 398 -15.53 9.55 27.06
CA LEU A 398 -14.30 9.63 27.84
C LEU A 398 -13.12 10.02 26.95
N ILE A 399 -12.95 9.35 25.81
CA ILE A 399 -11.84 9.61 24.88
C ILE A 399 -12.02 11.01 24.28
N THR A 400 -13.22 11.39 23.82
CA THR A 400 -13.48 12.74 23.29
C THR A 400 -13.25 13.81 24.36
N GLY A 401 -13.58 13.54 25.62
CA GLY A 401 -13.43 14.50 26.71
C GLY A 401 -12.01 14.64 27.27
N VAL A 402 -11.23 13.56 27.29
CA VAL A 402 -9.85 13.57 27.79
C VAL A 402 -8.87 13.97 26.69
N PHE A 403 -9.07 13.49 25.46
CA PHE A 403 -8.12 13.68 24.35
C PHE A 403 -8.61 14.67 23.28
N GLY A 404 -9.88 15.06 23.26
CA GLY A 404 -10.41 15.98 22.25
C GLY A 404 -10.24 15.42 20.83
N ALA A 405 -9.81 16.28 19.89
CA ALA A 405 -9.48 15.89 18.52
C ALA A 405 -8.11 15.19 18.37
N SER A 406 -7.35 15.04 19.47
CA SER A 406 -5.99 14.46 19.51
C SER A 406 -6.02 12.93 19.58
N LEU A 407 -7.04 12.29 19.00
CA LEU A 407 -7.12 10.82 18.90
C LEU A 407 -5.93 10.24 18.14
N THR A 408 -5.39 10.99 17.17
CA THR A 408 -4.23 10.61 16.36
C THR A 408 -2.97 10.52 17.22
N THR A 409 -2.80 11.39 18.22
CA THR A 409 -1.68 11.37 19.16
C THR A 409 -1.73 10.13 20.06
N LEU A 410 -2.92 9.75 20.53
CA LEU A 410 -3.10 8.52 21.31
C LEU A 410 -2.88 7.27 20.43
N ALA A 411 -3.35 7.30 19.18
CA ALA A 411 -3.20 6.23 18.20
C ALA A 411 -1.75 6.03 17.74
N GLY A 412 -0.92 7.08 17.76
CA GLY A 412 0.51 7.00 17.45
C GLY A 412 1.41 6.74 18.68
N HIS A 413 0.86 6.76 19.90
CA HIS A 413 1.68 6.69 21.10
C HIS A 413 2.35 5.30 21.26
N PRO A 414 3.68 5.21 21.46
CA PRO A 414 4.41 3.94 21.41
C PRO A 414 3.97 2.95 22.51
N ILE A 415 3.74 3.45 23.72
CA ILE A 415 3.33 2.61 24.85
C ILE A 415 1.92 2.04 24.63
N THR A 416 1.03 2.84 24.02
CA THR A 416 -0.36 2.42 23.74
C THR A 416 -0.38 1.30 22.70
N ASN A 417 0.38 1.48 21.62
CA ASN A 417 0.53 0.47 20.59
C ASN A 417 1.22 -0.80 21.11
N LEU A 418 2.18 -0.67 22.05
CA LEU A 418 2.81 -1.84 22.67
C LEU A 418 1.79 -2.64 23.51
N LEU A 419 1.00 -1.96 24.34
CA LEU A 419 -0.04 -2.62 25.15
C LEU A 419 -1.06 -3.34 24.27
N ILE A 420 -1.51 -2.69 23.19
CA ILE A 420 -2.44 -3.28 22.23
C ILE A 420 -1.79 -4.47 21.50
N GLY A 421 -0.55 -4.32 21.02
CA GLY A 421 0.19 -5.39 20.33
C GLY A 421 0.37 -6.62 21.22
N VAL A 422 0.79 -6.44 22.48
CA VAL A 422 0.91 -7.54 23.46
C VAL A 422 -0.44 -8.20 23.71
N LEU A 423 -1.51 -7.40 23.84
CA LEU A 423 -2.84 -7.93 24.06
C LEU A 423 -3.34 -8.78 22.88
N PHE A 424 -3.11 -8.35 21.63
CA PHE A 424 -3.42 -9.14 20.44
C PHE A 424 -2.62 -10.45 20.39
N VAL A 425 -1.34 -10.45 20.78
CA VAL A 425 -0.55 -11.68 20.88
C VAL A 425 -1.14 -12.63 21.93
N VAL A 426 -1.50 -12.11 23.11
CA VAL A 426 -2.09 -12.91 24.20
C VAL A 426 -3.45 -13.50 23.79
N LEU A 427 -4.30 -12.70 23.13
CA LEU A 427 -5.60 -13.13 22.62
C LEU A 427 -5.45 -14.16 21.50
N GLY A 428 -4.55 -13.93 20.54
CA GLY A 428 -4.25 -14.87 19.47
C GLY A 428 -3.76 -16.22 20.00
N LEU A 429 -2.86 -16.22 21.00
CA LEU A 429 -2.42 -17.44 21.68
C LEU A 429 -3.55 -18.13 22.46
N SER A 430 -4.48 -17.35 23.03
CA SER A 430 -5.66 -17.90 23.71
C SER A 430 -6.60 -18.59 22.71
N LEU A 431 -6.78 -18.04 21.51
CA LEU A 431 -7.58 -18.64 20.43
C LEU A 431 -6.95 -19.91 19.87
N LEU A 432 -5.62 -19.99 19.83
CA LEU A 432 -4.85 -21.18 19.46
C LEU A 432 -4.82 -22.26 20.56
N GLY A 433 -5.53 -22.07 21.67
CA GLY A 433 -5.66 -23.08 22.72
C GLY A 433 -4.48 -23.17 23.68
N ALA A 434 -3.52 -22.24 23.65
CA ALA A 434 -2.40 -22.22 24.61
C ALA A 434 -2.91 -22.03 26.06
N TRP A 435 -3.98 -21.26 26.22
CA TRP A 435 -4.71 -21.05 27.47
C TRP A 435 -6.13 -20.53 27.19
N PHE A 436 -7.14 -21.06 27.89
CA PHE A 436 -8.49 -20.50 27.83
C PHE A 436 -8.62 -19.36 28.85
N LEU A 437 -8.93 -18.15 28.38
CA LEU A 437 -9.38 -17.03 29.22
C LEU A 437 -10.75 -17.40 29.81
N THR A 438 -10.74 -18.14 30.91
CA THR A 438 -11.94 -18.37 31.71
C THR A 438 -12.14 -17.13 32.58
N PRO A 439 -13.30 -16.44 32.49
CA PRO A 439 -13.57 -15.32 33.39
C PRO A 439 -13.43 -15.81 34.83
N PRO A 440 -12.83 -15.03 35.73
CA PRO A 440 -12.57 -15.48 37.09
C PRO A 440 -13.87 -15.88 37.80
N SER A 441 -13.81 -16.88 38.66
CA SER A 441 -14.99 -17.52 39.26
C SER A 441 -15.92 -16.53 39.98
N TRP A 442 -15.39 -15.44 40.55
CA TRP A 442 -16.20 -14.37 41.16
C TRP A 442 -17.09 -13.64 40.13
N LEU A 443 -16.60 -13.44 38.91
CA LEU A 443 -17.34 -12.79 37.83
C LEU A 443 -18.40 -13.74 37.25
N GLN A 444 -18.07 -15.02 37.12
CA GLN A 444 -19.04 -16.06 36.75
C GLN A 444 -20.14 -16.21 37.81
N ASN A 445 -19.81 -16.11 39.10
CA ASN A 445 -20.77 -16.19 40.19
C ASN A 445 -21.62 -14.91 40.31
N ALA A 446 -21.05 -13.74 40.03
CA ALA A 446 -21.79 -12.47 39.94
C ALA A 446 -22.76 -12.46 38.76
N ALA A 447 -22.39 -13.08 37.64
CA ALA A 447 -23.24 -13.23 36.45
C ALA A 447 -24.25 -14.39 36.54
N GLY A 448 -23.95 -15.44 37.33
CA GLY A 448 -24.71 -16.69 37.41
C GLY A 448 -25.49 -16.93 38.70
N GLY A 449 -25.34 -16.09 39.73
CA GLY A 449 -26.07 -16.24 41.00
C GLY A 449 -27.57 -15.90 40.89
N ALA A 450 -28.41 -16.49 41.75
CA ALA A 450 -29.87 -16.29 41.78
C ALA A 450 -30.33 -14.82 41.98
N ARG A 451 -29.42 -13.90 42.32
CA ARG A 451 -29.65 -12.43 42.41
C ARG A 451 -28.98 -11.62 41.28
N GLY A 452 -28.23 -12.27 40.39
CA GLY A 452 -27.39 -11.66 39.36
C GLY A 452 -28.02 -11.55 37.96
N GLY A 453 -29.33 -11.70 37.81
CA GLY A 453 -30.01 -11.78 36.50
C GLY A 453 -29.66 -10.62 35.54
N TYR A 454 -30.24 -9.44 35.75
CA TYR A 454 -30.06 -8.29 34.86
C TYR A 454 -28.71 -7.58 35.05
N PHE A 455 -28.25 -7.48 36.29
CA PHE A 455 -26.96 -6.86 36.61
C PHE A 455 -25.77 -7.66 36.06
N GLY A 456 -25.85 -8.99 36.12
CA GLY A 456 -24.87 -9.89 35.53
C GLY A 456 -24.85 -9.79 34.00
N ALA A 457 -26.01 -9.70 33.35
CA ALA A 457 -26.10 -9.49 31.92
C ALA A 457 -25.46 -8.16 31.48
N LEU A 458 -25.67 -7.08 32.23
CA LEU A 458 -25.04 -5.78 31.97
C LEU A 458 -23.51 -5.84 32.12
N LEU A 459 -23.01 -6.49 33.16
CA LEU A 459 -21.56 -6.63 33.40
C LEU A 459 -20.88 -7.52 32.35
N MET A 460 -21.59 -8.54 31.85
CA MET A 460 -21.12 -9.36 30.73
C MET A 460 -21.08 -8.57 29.42
N GLY A 461 -22.08 -7.72 29.16
CA GLY A 461 -22.05 -6.79 28.02
C GLY A 461 -20.86 -5.82 28.07
N LEU A 462 -20.55 -5.30 29.27
CA LEU A 462 -19.37 -4.45 29.49
C LEU A 462 -18.07 -5.21 29.20
N THR A 463 -17.95 -6.44 29.70
CA THR A 463 -16.76 -7.30 29.50
C THR A 463 -16.54 -7.61 28.02
N PHE A 464 -17.62 -7.90 27.29
CA PHE A 464 -17.60 -8.09 25.85
C PHE A 464 -17.10 -6.83 25.13
N ALA A 465 -17.65 -5.66 25.46
CA ALA A 465 -17.27 -4.40 24.82
C ALA A 465 -15.81 -4.02 25.08
N ILE A 466 -15.29 -4.21 26.29
CA ILE A 466 -13.87 -3.97 26.62
C ILE A 466 -12.95 -4.89 25.80
N THR A 467 -13.33 -6.17 25.67
CA THR A 467 -12.54 -7.14 24.92
C THR A 467 -12.59 -6.87 23.41
N ALA A 468 -13.75 -6.48 22.88
CA ALA A 468 -13.92 -6.13 21.49
C ALA A 468 -13.33 -4.75 21.14
N PHE A 469 -13.19 -3.83 22.11
CA PHE A 469 -12.69 -2.48 21.86
C PHE A 469 -11.33 -2.49 21.14
N THR A 470 -10.47 -3.45 21.45
CA THR A 470 -9.10 -3.52 20.94
C THR A 470 -9.06 -3.79 19.44
N CYS A 471 -9.87 -4.72 18.93
CA CYS A 471 -9.98 -5.02 17.50
C CYS A 471 -10.90 -4.07 16.75
N THR A 472 -11.73 -3.31 17.46
CA THR A 472 -12.69 -2.38 16.89
C THR A 472 -12.22 -0.94 16.88
N ALA A 473 -11.17 -0.63 17.63
CA ALA A 473 -10.63 0.71 17.82
C ALA A 473 -10.43 1.49 16.50
N PRO A 474 -9.96 0.90 15.37
CA PRO A 474 -9.86 1.63 14.11
C PRO A 474 -11.20 2.10 13.55
N PHE A 475 -12.23 1.24 13.62
CA PHE A 475 -13.57 1.55 13.11
C PHE A 475 -14.33 2.47 14.05
N ALA A 476 -14.28 2.20 15.36
CA ALA A 476 -14.82 3.09 16.37
C ALA A 476 -14.13 4.46 16.30
N GLY A 477 -12.80 4.52 16.17
CA GLY A 477 -12.04 5.76 15.99
C GLY A 477 -12.47 6.54 14.75
N ALA A 478 -12.66 5.88 13.61
CA ALA A 478 -13.17 6.51 12.38
C ALA A 478 -14.56 7.12 12.57
N VAL A 479 -15.48 6.38 13.22
CA VAL A 479 -16.82 6.89 13.56
C VAL A 479 -16.74 8.05 14.54
N LEU A 480 -15.87 8.00 15.55
CA LEU A 480 -15.69 9.09 16.50
C LEU A 480 -15.17 10.35 15.80
N ALA A 481 -14.14 10.20 14.96
CA ALA A 481 -13.52 11.30 14.22
C ALA A 481 -14.52 11.97 13.27
N ALA A 482 -15.28 11.17 12.51
CA ALA A 482 -16.36 11.67 11.66
C ALA A 482 -17.47 12.35 12.49
N GLY A 483 -17.75 11.84 13.69
CA GLY A 483 -18.71 12.44 14.61
C GLY A 483 -18.27 13.82 15.09
N VAL A 484 -17.02 13.97 15.54
CA VAL A 484 -16.46 15.25 15.99
C VAL A 484 -16.50 16.30 14.88
N ALA A 485 -16.27 15.90 13.63
CA ALA A 485 -16.33 16.79 12.46
C ALA A 485 -17.74 17.37 12.19
N HIS A 486 -18.81 16.74 12.67
CA HIS A 486 -20.20 17.16 12.43
C HIS A 486 -20.85 17.97 13.57
N GLY A 487 -20.19 18.15 14.72
CA GLY A 487 -20.78 18.88 15.86
C GLY A 487 -20.31 18.41 17.23
N ALA A 488 -19.06 18.75 17.56
CA ALA A 488 -18.37 18.71 18.87
C ALA A 488 -18.57 17.47 19.78
N TRP A 489 -19.79 17.17 20.23
CA TRP A 489 -20.05 16.11 21.22
C TRP A 489 -21.32 15.28 20.94
N GLY A 490 -22.42 15.93 20.52
CA GLY A 490 -23.70 15.24 20.32
C GLY A 490 -23.67 14.23 19.16
N SER A 491 -23.02 14.60 18.06
CA SER A 491 -22.83 13.73 16.90
C SER A 491 -21.89 12.56 17.21
N ALA A 492 -20.82 12.75 17.99
CA ALA A 492 -19.92 11.67 18.40
C ALA A 492 -20.63 10.63 19.29
N VAL A 493 -21.44 11.08 20.25
CA VAL A 493 -22.28 10.22 21.08
C VAL A 493 -23.28 9.44 20.22
N LEU A 494 -23.95 10.12 19.28
CA LEU A 494 -24.89 9.48 18.38
C LEU A 494 -24.22 8.43 17.49
N GLY A 495 -23.06 8.72 16.92
CA GLY A 495 -22.29 7.77 16.11
C GLY A 495 -21.90 6.54 16.90
N MET A 496 -21.39 6.72 18.12
CA MET A 496 -21.04 5.61 19.01
C MET A 496 -22.25 4.79 19.45
N ALA A 497 -23.39 5.44 19.69
CA ALA A 497 -24.63 4.76 20.03
C ALA A 497 -25.16 3.92 18.86
N ILE A 498 -25.08 4.43 17.63
CA ILE A 498 -25.50 3.71 16.42
C ILE A 498 -24.54 2.56 16.10
N TYR A 499 -23.23 2.81 16.20
CA TYR A 499 -22.19 1.80 16.02
C TYR A 499 -22.36 0.63 17.01
N SER A 500 -22.43 0.93 18.30
CA SER A 500 -22.62 -0.10 19.35
C SER A 500 -24.01 -0.72 19.34
N GLY A 501 -25.04 0.03 18.96
CA GLY A 501 -26.39 -0.47 18.73
C GLY A 501 -26.42 -1.49 17.60
N THR A 502 -25.69 -1.25 16.52
CA THR A 502 -25.56 -2.19 15.40
C THR A 502 -24.89 -3.49 15.84
N ILE A 503 -23.87 -3.41 16.70
CA ILE A 503 -23.21 -4.59 17.29
C ILE A 503 -24.17 -5.34 18.24
N ALA A 504 -24.92 -4.62 19.07
CA ALA A 504 -25.81 -5.22 20.06
C ALA A 504 -27.08 -5.83 19.44
N LEU A 505 -27.53 -5.32 18.29
CA LEU A 505 -28.78 -5.68 17.65
C LEU A 505 -28.88 -7.19 17.32
N PRO A 506 -27.89 -7.86 16.69
CA PRO A 506 -27.94 -9.30 16.45
C PRO A 506 -28.08 -10.11 17.74
N PHE A 507 -27.35 -9.74 18.81
CA PHE A 507 -27.43 -10.44 20.10
C PHE A 507 -28.80 -10.25 20.76
N PHE A 508 -29.35 -9.04 20.66
CA PHE A 508 -30.69 -8.73 21.17
C PHE A 508 -31.77 -9.52 20.41
N LEU A 509 -31.70 -9.56 19.08
CA LEU A 509 -32.63 -10.32 18.23
C LEU A 509 -32.50 -11.83 18.47
N LEU A 510 -31.27 -12.33 18.58
CA LEU A 510 -30.98 -13.74 18.84
C LEU A 510 -31.54 -14.18 20.20
N ALA A 511 -31.47 -13.32 21.22
CA ALA A 511 -32.05 -13.59 22.53
C ALA A 511 -33.59 -13.59 22.54
N LEU A 512 -34.23 -12.82 21.66
CA LEU A 512 -35.70 -12.80 21.51
C LEU A 512 -36.26 -13.99 20.73
N ALA A 513 -35.41 -14.66 19.96
CA ALA A 513 -35.79 -15.78 19.11
C ALA A 513 -35.15 -17.10 19.61
N PRO A 514 -35.62 -17.69 20.73
CA PRO A 514 -35.06 -18.94 21.27
C PRO A 514 -35.12 -20.11 20.28
N GLY A 515 -36.08 -20.11 19.34
CA GLY A 515 -36.16 -21.10 18.26
C GLY A 515 -35.03 -20.99 17.22
N TRP A 516 -34.42 -19.82 17.05
CA TRP A 516 -33.24 -19.63 16.20
C TRP A 516 -31.97 -20.06 16.94
N LEU A 517 -31.92 -19.79 18.26
CA LEU A 517 -30.89 -20.29 19.16
C LEU A 517 -30.76 -21.82 19.10
N ALA A 518 -31.90 -22.52 19.09
CA ALA A 518 -31.97 -23.98 19.03
C ALA A 518 -31.54 -24.57 17.67
N ARG A 519 -31.52 -23.74 16.61
CA ARG A 519 -31.12 -24.13 15.24
C ARG A 519 -29.67 -23.80 14.92
N LEU A 520 -28.98 -23.01 15.77
CA LEU A 520 -27.57 -22.74 15.58
C LEU A 520 -26.78 -24.06 15.64
N PRO A 521 -25.89 -24.33 14.67
CA PRO A 521 -25.05 -25.52 14.71
C PRO A 521 -24.27 -25.50 16.03
N ARG A 522 -24.25 -26.63 16.73
CA ARG A 522 -23.43 -26.77 17.94
C ARG A 522 -21.99 -26.41 17.57
N ALA A 523 -21.29 -25.74 18.49
CA ALA A 523 -19.87 -25.44 18.37
C ALA A 523 -19.07 -26.76 18.25
N GLY A 524 -18.96 -27.29 17.03
CA GLY A 524 -18.21 -28.49 16.66
C GLY A 524 -16.92 -28.12 15.94
N ALA A 525 -16.45 -29.00 15.04
CA ALA A 525 -15.18 -28.83 14.32
C ALA A 525 -15.04 -27.49 13.58
N TRP A 526 -16.12 -27.02 12.94
CA TRP A 526 -16.10 -25.73 12.22
C TRP A 526 -15.79 -24.52 13.14
N MET A 527 -16.28 -24.54 14.39
CA MET A 527 -15.98 -23.48 15.36
C MET A 527 -14.50 -23.53 15.78
N ASN A 528 -13.90 -24.72 15.83
CA ASN A 528 -12.47 -24.88 16.12
C ASN A 528 -11.61 -24.31 14.98
N GLU A 529 -11.98 -24.61 13.73
CA GLU A 529 -11.29 -24.07 12.56
C GLU A 529 -11.32 -22.55 12.52
N PHE A 530 -12.46 -21.93 12.83
CA PHE A 530 -12.57 -20.47 12.91
C PHE A 530 -11.71 -19.87 14.02
N LYS A 531 -11.56 -20.53 15.17
CA LYS A 531 -10.67 -20.08 16.25
C LYS A 531 -9.22 -20.11 15.83
N VAL A 532 -8.77 -21.19 15.20
CA VAL A 532 -7.38 -21.34 14.75
C VAL A 532 -7.06 -20.29 13.67
N VAL A 533 -7.91 -20.14 12.66
CA VAL A 533 -7.73 -19.12 11.61
C VAL A 533 -7.77 -17.71 12.21
N GLY A 534 -8.73 -17.42 13.09
CA GLY A 534 -8.84 -16.13 13.77
C GLY A 534 -7.61 -15.79 14.61
N GLY A 535 -7.10 -16.76 15.39
CA GLY A 535 -5.90 -16.57 16.22
C GLY A 535 -4.64 -16.33 15.39
N LEU A 536 -4.48 -17.02 14.25
CA LEU A 536 -3.39 -16.77 13.31
C LEU A 536 -3.47 -15.36 12.71
N VAL A 537 -4.65 -14.91 12.28
CA VAL A 537 -4.87 -13.54 11.75
C VAL A 537 -4.62 -12.49 12.83
N GLU A 538 -5.01 -12.74 14.08
CA GLU A 538 -4.80 -11.81 15.19
C GLU A 538 -3.31 -11.61 15.52
N ILE A 539 -2.52 -12.69 15.46
CA ILE A 539 -1.06 -12.63 15.58
C ILE A 539 -0.44 -11.83 14.42
N ALA A 540 -0.95 -11.99 13.18
CA ALA A 540 -0.50 -11.18 12.05
C ALA A 540 -0.80 -9.69 12.27
N ALA A 541 -2.00 -9.36 12.75
CA ALA A 541 -2.42 -7.99 13.04
C ALA A 541 -1.57 -7.33 14.13
N ALA A 542 -1.11 -8.09 15.14
CA ALA A 542 -0.23 -7.60 16.20
C ALA A 542 1.08 -7.01 15.65
N CYS A 543 1.61 -7.55 14.54
CA CYS A 543 2.84 -7.06 13.91
C CYS A 543 2.76 -5.58 13.54
N LYS A 544 1.58 -5.09 13.12
CA LYS A 544 1.38 -3.68 12.77
C LYS A 544 1.62 -2.77 13.98
N PHE A 545 1.00 -3.10 15.11
CA PHE A 545 1.10 -2.29 16.33
C PHE A 545 2.53 -2.32 16.89
N LEU A 546 3.19 -3.48 16.83
CA LEU A 546 4.58 -3.62 17.24
C LEU A 546 5.55 -2.86 16.32
N ALA A 547 5.26 -2.78 15.02
CA ALA A 547 6.08 -2.01 14.06
C ALA A 547 6.03 -0.50 14.34
N ILE A 548 4.86 0.03 14.75
CA ILE A 548 4.73 1.43 15.18
C ILE A 548 5.61 1.70 16.42
N CYS A 549 5.69 0.76 17.37
CA CYS A 549 6.57 0.87 18.53
C CYS A 549 8.06 0.82 18.15
N ASP A 550 8.43 -0.10 17.27
CA ASP A 550 9.80 -0.27 16.77
C ASP A 550 10.29 1.01 16.08
N HIS A 551 9.45 1.63 15.24
CA HIS A 551 9.76 2.90 14.59
C HIS A 551 9.94 4.05 15.58
N ALA A 552 9.13 4.10 16.65
CA ALA A 552 9.24 5.15 17.65
C ALA A 552 10.47 5.00 18.56
N TRP A 553 10.91 3.77 18.84
CA TRP A 553 12.08 3.48 19.68
C TRP A 553 13.37 3.20 18.90
N GLY A 554 13.30 3.13 17.57
CA GLY A 554 14.45 2.96 16.67
C GLY A 554 15.12 1.60 16.77
N TRP A 555 14.38 0.54 17.12
CA TRP A 555 14.95 -0.82 17.26
C TRP A 555 15.36 -1.42 15.91
N GLY A 556 14.63 -1.13 14.82
CA GLY A 556 14.97 -1.57 13.47
C GLY A 556 14.81 -3.08 13.24
N ILE A 557 14.13 -3.78 14.15
CA ILE A 557 13.94 -5.24 14.10
C ILE A 557 12.62 -5.56 13.38
N ILE A 558 11.56 -4.79 13.67
CA ILE A 558 10.22 -4.98 13.13
C ILE A 558 9.97 -3.99 11.98
N GLY A 559 10.75 -4.12 10.90
CA GLY A 559 10.57 -3.33 9.68
C GLY A 559 9.64 -3.98 8.65
N ARG A 560 9.39 -3.28 7.53
CA ARG A 560 8.61 -3.76 6.36
C ARG A 560 8.85 -5.22 6.01
N THR A 561 10.11 -5.66 5.90
CA THR A 561 10.48 -7.03 5.53
C THR A 561 9.98 -8.05 6.55
N PHE A 562 10.08 -7.75 7.85
CA PHE A 562 9.62 -8.64 8.91
C PHE A 562 8.09 -8.75 8.92
N CYS A 563 7.39 -7.62 8.75
CA CYS A 563 5.93 -7.57 8.68
C CYS A 563 5.39 -8.36 7.47
N LEU A 564 5.96 -8.14 6.28
CA LEU A 564 5.58 -8.87 5.07
C LEU A 564 5.88 -10.37 5.19
N ALA A 565 7.06 -10.73 5.70
CA ALA A 565 7.44 -12.13 5.90
C ALA A 565 6.49 -12.83 6.90
N SER A 566 6.14 -12.15 8.00
CA SER A 566 5.23 -12.68 9.02
C SER A 566 3.82 -12.88 8.45
N TRP A 567 3.29 -11.92 7.71
CA TRP A 567 1.97 -12.03 7.07
C TRP A 567 1.94 -13.12 5.99
N SER A 568 2.97 -13.21 5.15
CA SER A 568 3.11 -14.30 4.17
C SER A 568 3.19 -15.67 4.82
N ALA A 569 4.00 -15.82 5.88
CA ALA A 569 4.13 -17.08 6.61
C ALA A 569 2.81 -17.51 7.27
N ILE A 570 2.09 -16.56 7.87
CA ILE A 570 0.79 -16.82 8.50
C ILE A 570 -0.27 -17.18 7.45
N ALA A 571 -0.32 -16.49 6.31
CA ALA A 571 -1.24 -16.81 5.23
C ALA A 571 -0.98 -18.22 4.64
N LEU A 572 0.29 -18.64 4.53
CA LEU A 572 0.64 -20.02 4.18
C LEU A 572 0.23 -21.02 5.26
N ALA A 573 0.43 -20.68 6.54
CA ALA A 573 0.01 -21.53 7.65
C ALA A 573 -1.50 -21.75 7.66
N ILE A 574 -2.29 -20.69 7.39
CA ILE A 574 -3.75 -20.78 7.22
C ILE A 574 -4.11 -21.67 6.02
N ALA A 575 -3.44 -21.50 4.87
CA ALA A 575 -3.69 -22.35 3.70
C ALA A 575 -3.41 -23.83 4.00
N ALA A 576 -2.29 -24.13 4.67
CA ALA A 576 -1.91 -25.48 5.08
C ALA A 576 -2.91 -26.08 6.09
N TYR A 577 -3.37 -25.28 7.05
CA TYR A 577 -4.37 -25.67 8.04
C TYR A 577 -5.73 -25.99 7.38
N VAL A 578 -6.21 -25.13 6.50
CA VAL A 578 -7.50 -25.33 5.79
C VAL A 578 -7.47 -26.57 4.89
N LEU A 579 -6.32 -26.89 4.29
CA LEU A 579 -6.08 -28.11 3.51
C LEU A 579 -5.97 -29.37 4.37
N GLY A 580 -5.86 -29.24 5.69
CA GLY A 580 -5.76 -30.35 6.63
C GLY A 580 -4.36 -30.96 6.73
N TRP A 581 -3.30 -30.23 6.32
CA TRP A 581 -1.91 -30.67 6.49
C TRP A 581 -1.48 -30.73 7.96
N TRP A 582 -2.04 -29.83 8.78
CA TRP A 582 -1.89 -29.85 10.24
C TRP A 582 -3.27 -29.74 10.88
N ARG A 583 -3.44 -30.38 12.04
CA ARG A 583 -4.72 -30.48 12.76
C ARG A 583 -4.52 -30.04 14.19
N HIS A 584 -5.46 -29.26 14.70
CA HIS A 584 -5.49 -28.84 16.08
C HIS A 584 -6.38 -29.77 16.90
N ASP A 585 -6.18 -29.81 18.22
CA ASP A 585 -6.96 -30.66 19.10
C ASP A 585 -8.46 -30.28 19.01
N GLY A 586 -9.31 -31.25 18.67
CA GLY A 586 -10.75 -31.03 18.46
C GLY A 586 -11.23 -31.02 17.00
N ASP A 587 -10.33 -31.10 16.01
CA ASP A 587 -10.72 -31.13 14.58
C ASP A 587 -11.18 -32.54 14.13
N GLU A 588 -12.26 -32.62 13.34
CA GLU A 588 -12.72 -33.88 12.73
C GLU A 588 -11.82 -34.34 11.57
N SER A 589 -11.81 -35.64 11.26
CA SER A 589 -10.98 -36.18 10.17
C SER A 589 -11.59 -35.86 8.80
N ILE A 590 -10.89 -35.05 8.00
CA ILE A 590 -11.35 -34.66 6.66
C ILE A 590 -10.99 -35.78 5.67
N LYS A 591 -12.00 -36.45 5.11
CA LYS A 591 -11.79 -37.48 4.06
C LYS A 591 -11.70 -36.90 2.64
N HIS A 592 -12.33 -35.75 2.38
CA HIS A 592 -12.27 -35.03 1.10
C HIS A 592 -12.32 -33.51 1.34
N ALA A 593 -11.44 -32.75 0.68
CA ALA A 593 -11.48 -31.29 0.72
C ALA A 593 -12.67 -30.80 -0.12
N GLY A 594 -13.72 -30.30 0.54
CA GLY A 594 -14.85 -29.67 -0.14
C GLY A 594 -14.44 -28.39 -0.89
N LEU A 595 -15.21 -27.99 -1.90
CA LEU A 595 -14.92 -26.84 -2.77
C LEU A 595 -14.62 -25.55 -1.99
N GLY A 596 -15.35 -25.31 -0.88
CA GLY A 596 -15.14 -24.13 -0.03
C GLY A 596 -13.80 -24.11 0.73
N ARG A 597 -13.27 -25.27 1.14
CA ARG A 597 -11.95 -25.35 1.77
C ARG A 597 -10.86 -25.14 0.73
N LEU A 598 -11.04 -25.71 -0.46
CA LEU A 598 -10.10 -25.55 -1.56
C LEU A 598 -10.02 -24.08 -2.02
N SER A 599 -11.16 -23.39 -2.16
CA SER A 599 -11.16 -21.98 -2.53
C SER A 599 -10.51 -21.10 -1.47
N ALA A 600 -10.83 -21.31 -0.19
CA ALA A 600 -10.21 -20.57 0.91
C ALA A 600 -8.68 -20.78 0.97
N ALA A 601 -8.22 -22.02 0.78
CA ALA A 601 -6.78 -22.33 0.74
C ALA A 601 -6.08 -21.68 -0.46
N ILE A 602 -6.70 -21.69 -1.65
CA ILE A 602 -6.15 -21.03 -2.84
C ILE A 602 -6.07 -19.52 -2.64
N ILE A 603 -7.09 -18.89 -2.07
CA ILE A 603 -7.09 -17.45 -1.77
C ILE A 603 -5.97 -17.11 -0.78
N CYS A 604 -5.82 -17.88 0.29
CA CYS A 604 -4.77 -17.64 1.28
C CYS A 604 -3.36 -17.88 0.70
N ALA A 605 -3.19 -18.90 -0.14
CA ALA A 605 -1.92 -19.16 -0.83
C ALA A 605 -1.58 -18.07 -1.85
N ALA A 606 -2.56 -17.60 -2.63
CA ALA A 606 -2.39 -16.49 -3.57
C ALA A 606 -2.02 -15.20 -2.83
N LEU A 607 -2.69 -14.90 -1.71
CA LEU A 607 -2.36 -13.77 -0.84
C LEU A 607 -0.94 -13.88 -0.29
N ALA A 608 -0.51 -15.06 0.13
CA ALA A 608 0.84 -15.27 0.64
C ALA A 608 1.92 -15.02 -0.42
N ILE A 609 1.70 -15.53 -1.65
CA ILE A 609 2.59 -15.34 -2.80
C ILE A 609 2.64 -13.86 -3.18
N TRP A 610 1.49 -13.20 -3.21
CA TRP A 610 1.39 -11.78 -3.53
C TRP A 610 2.16 -10.93 -2.50
N LEU A 611 1.96 -11.16 -1.20
CA LEU A 611 2.72 -10.48 -0.13
C LEU A 611 4.23 -10.81 -0.19
N ALA A 612 4.58 -12.06 -0.53
CA ALA A 612 5.97 -12.48 -0.66
C ALA A 612 6.67 -11.81 -1.84
N SER A 613 5.93 -11.44 -2.90
CA SER A 613 6.49 -10.66 -4.00
C SER A 613 6.96 -9.26 -3.55
N GLY A 614 6.37 -8.70 -2.49
CA GLY A 614 6.83 -7.45 -1.88
C GLY A 614 8.17 -7.58 -1.14
N LEU A 615 8.53 -8.79 -0.68
CA LEU A 615 9.87 -9.09 -0.14
C LEU A 615 10.94 -9.09 -1.26
N ALA A 616 10.55 -9.40 -2.50
CA ALA A 616 11.42 -9.37 -3.67
C ALA A 616 11.57 -7.96 -4.28
N GLY A 617 10.96 -6.94 -3.67
CA GLY A 617 11.08 -5.53 -4.10
C GLY A 617 9.94 -5.01 -4.99
N ASN A 618 8.89 -5.80 -5.23
CA ASN A 618 7.71 -5.31 -5.95
C ASN A 618 6.88 -4.35 -5.09
N HIS A 619 6.27 -3.35 -5.72
CA HIS A 619 5.32 -2.43 -5.08
C HIS A 619 3.94 -3.12 -4.92
N LEU A 620 3.34 -2.98 -3.75
CA LEU A 620 2.07 -3.63 -3.35
C LEU A 620 0.86 -2.67 -3.41
N GLY A 621 1.06 -1.44 -3.89
CA GLY A 621 -0.02 -0.45 -4.08
C GLY A 621 -0.64 0.01 -2.74
N LEU A 622 -1.98 -0.04 -2.62
CA LEU A 622 -2.71 0.47 -1.45
C LEU A 622 -2.34 -0.19 -0.11
N ILE A 623 -1.81 -1.42 -0.13
CA ILE A 623 -1.45 -2.16 1.10
C ILE A 623 -0.07 -1.74 1.62
N GLU A 624 0.73 -1.05 0.80
CA GLU A 624 2.03 -0.50 1.21
C GLU A 624 1.88 0.46 2.41
N SER A 625 0.81 1.26 2.43
CA SER A 625 0.47 2.15 3.56
C SER A 625 0.15 1.43 4.87
N PHE A 626 -0.16 0.12 4.80
CA PHE A 626 -0.48 -0.67 5.99
C PHE A 626 0.77 -1.21 6.69
N PHE A 627 1.86 -1.43 5.94
CA PHE A 627 3.13 -1.99 6.40
C PHE A 627 4.22 -0.91 6.44
N PRO A 628 4.48 -0.28 7.60
CA PRO A 628 5.43 0.81 7.72
C PRO A 628 6.89 0.39 7.48
#